data_AF-A0A182JDI0-F1
#
_entry.id   AF-A0A182JDI0-F1
#
_cell.length_a   1.000
_cell.length_b   1.000
_cell.length_c   1.000
_cell.angle_alpha   90.00
_cell.angle_beta   90.00
_cell.angle_gamma   90.00
#
_symmetry.space_group_name_H-M   'P 1'
#
loop_
_entity.id
_entity.type
_entity.pdbx_description
1 polymer ?
#
loop_
_entity_poly.entity_id
_entity_poly.type
_entity_poly.pdbx_seq_one_letter_code
_entity_poly.pdbx_strand_id
1 'polypeptide(L)'
;MSMVESVHPSMEEESFIILGSTPTPSMENFSVSPPSLQPASLVGRERDESVKAPPVARMETSTQLDSTTYSLLPNGVPLGASGAQLQGMQSLSDSSKALLVASAESMPSQQPVSRISANNGPQSLKSIENKENVPSNSLKTSRQPTASFIIGETQSILHQFPSLSQSSMSIDEINMLQKLSMEHSQLKESLQRANIAMRKNFTSIQQLQDETKARCAELETRAATQQAQIEQMVAENAKLAEANKELLEANGKLTADLNEAQAATAEVENELENVRKQLQTEVDEIGRVREVERKAAQLEVDELRKESSERQSIIKNLARKIEDLELQIKGFVVVKTNKPEAGDGNANFVPLDEHKKQIKALERKMSLEVAKNLEFEDMRKLYVDEINCLKGNAIAAEQVFAQSRMDAQKLYDDIKERNDIIEELRKQVRVFQEKSDVLAAQSEIYQKDFEAERAGRQELASEKSRILAEFELLQRQNAELEAKVTMTETEREQMAQRAAEMVQAATISQESTASNHPAERSEDEPRSLLRCPLCLKGYKELSTLQSHAAFCMGTE
;
A
#
# COMPACT_ATOMS: atom_id res chain seq x y z
N MET A 1 20.39 2.29 78.78
CA MET A 1 19.02 1.85 79.15
C MET A 1 18.38 1.24 77.91
N SER A 2 18.04 -0.05 77.98
CA SER A 2 17.28 -0.93 77.04
C SER A 2 17.75 -0.99 75.56
N MET A 3 18.35 -2.05 74.98
CA MET A 3 18.02 -3.52 74.88
C MET A 3 16.59 -3.73 74.35
N VAL A 4 16.33 -4.38 73.19
CA VAL A 4 16.40 -5.84 72.88
C VAL A 4 16.23 -6.00 71.33
N GLU A 5 17.12 -6.64 70.53
CA GLU A 5 17.18 -8.06 70.09
C GLU A 5 15.86 -8.63 69.49
N SER A 6 15.72 -9.52 68.50
CA SER A 6 16.52 -10.38 67.60
C SER A 6 15.45 -11.09 66.69
N VAL A 7 15.66 -11.62 65.47
CA VAL A 7 16.15 -12.99 65.11
C VAL A 7 15.77 -13.23 63.62
N HIS A 8 16.73 -13.72 62.81
CA HIS A 8 16.54 -14.53 61.59
C HIS A 8 16.71 -16.01 61.96
N PRO A 9 16.12 -17.01 61.24
CA PRO A 9 16.86 -17.75 60.17
C PRO A 9 15.93 -18.41 59.09
N SER A 10 16.28 -18.62 57.80
CA SER A 10 17.13 -19.66 57.14
C SER A 10 16.31 -20.54 56.15
N MET A 11 17.02 -21.11 55.17
CA MET A 11 16.75 -22.23 54.23
C MET A 11 16.55 -21.74 52.77
N GLU A 12 17.60 -21.65 51.95
CA GLU A 12 18.26 -22.73 51.18
C GLU A 12 17.31 -23.46 50.22
N GLU A 13 17.52 -23.26 48.91
CA GLU A 13 17.59 -24.36 47.93
C GLU A 13 18.16 -23.85 46.60
N GLU A 14 19.38 -24.28 46.32
CA GLU A 14 20.06 -24.22 45.04
C GLU A 14 19.48 -25.28 44.09
N SER A 15 19.29 -24.96 42.80
CA SER A 15 19.39 -25.97 41.74
C SER A 15 19.68 -25.33 40.38
N PHE A 16 20.82 -25.73 39.84
CA PHE A 16 21.38 -25.41 38.53
C PHE A 16 21.01 -26.47 37.47
N ILE A 17 21.39 -26.15 36.21
CA ILE A 17 21.57 -26.99 34.99
C ILE A 17 20.34 -26.96 34.05
N ILE A 18 20.35 -26.22 32.92
CA ILE A 18 21.08 -26.33 31.63
C ILE A 18 20.55 -27.43 30.69
N LEU A 19 20.03 -26.95 29.55
CA LEU A 19 19.97 -27.49 28.17
C LEU A 19 19.69 -28.99 27.94
N GLY A 20 18.69 -29.26 27.10
CA GLY A 20 18.69 -30.50 26.34
C GLY A 20 17.40 -30.84 25.62
N SER A 21 17.45 -30.67 24.30
CA SER A 21 16.95 -31.63 23.29
C SER A 21 15.44 -31.83 23.14
N THR A 22 14.99 -31.34 21.98
CA THR A 22 13.97 -31.96 21.12
C THR A 22 14.06 -33.49 21.05
N PRO A 23 12.91 -34.17 20.87
CA PRO A 23 12.84 -35.37 20.05
C PRO A 23 12.01 -35.13 18.78
N THR A 24 12.69 -35.43 17.69
CA THR A 24 12.31 -35.68 16.29
C THR A 24 10.86 -36.07 15.93
N PRO A 25 10.44 -35.75 14.70
CA PRO A 25 9.22 -36.25 14.07
C PRO A 25 9.46 -37.60 13.38
N SER A 26 8.42 -38.41 13.26
CA SER A 26 8.30 -39.58 12.39
C SER A 26 6.81 -39.91 12.28
N MET A 27 6.27 -40.45 11.20
CA MET A 27 6.62 -40.59 9.79
C MET A 27 5.37 -41.26 9.19
N GLU A 28 5.13 -41.10 7.88
CA GLU A 28 4.24 -41.88 6.98
C GLU A 28 3.29 -40.95 6.20
N ASN A 29 2.97 -41.15 4.91
CA ASN A 29 3.52 -41.84 3.74
C ASN A 29 2.41 -41.66 2.68
N PHE A 30 2.76 -41.42 1.41
CA PHE A 30 2.13 -41.85 0.15
C PHE A 30 2.50 -40.81 -0.94
N SER A 31 3.54 -41.06 -1.75
CA SER A 31 3.58 -41.90 -2.96
C SER A 31 3.09 -41.16 -4.22
N VAL A 32 4.03 -40.73 -5.07
CA VAL A 32 4.00 -40.89 -6.55
C VAL A 32 5.44 -40.90 -7.08
N SER A 33 5.73 -41.85 -7.97
CA SER A 33 7.05 -42.23 -8.54
C SER A 33 7.33 -41.60 -9.93
N PRO A 34 8.56 -41.74 -10.51
CA PRO A 34 9.19 -40.86 -11.52
C PRO A 34 9.29 -41.53 -12.92
N PRO A 35 10.05 -41.01 -13.93
CA PRO A 35 11.54 -41.09 -14.05
C PRO A 35 12.18 -39.80 -14.67
N SER A 36 13.51 -39.53 -14.73
CA SER A 36 14.60 -40.32 -15.31
C SER A 36 16.02 -39.72 -15.10
N LEU A 37 17.03 -40.59 -14.97
CA LEU A 37 18.42 -40.54 -15.50
C LEU A 37 19.50 -39.54 -14.95
N GLN A 38 20.32 -40.04 -14.01
CA GLN A 38 21.81 -40.27 -14.04
C GLN A 38 22.78 -39.40 -14.91
N PRO A 39 24.13 -39.39 -14.64
CA PRO A 39 24.85 -38.96 -13.43
C PRO A 39 26.22 -38.24 -13.73
N ALA A 40 26.99 -38.00 -12.65
CA ALA A 40 28.46 -37.97 -12.57
C ALA A 40 29.25 -36.70 -12.96
N SER A 41 30.02 -36.15 -12.00
CA SER A 41 31.49 -36.00 -12.07
C SER A 41 32.00 -35.34 -10.77
N LEU A 42 32.76 -36.00 -9.89
CA LEU A 42 34.20 -36.35 -9.93
C LEU A 42 35.15 -35.20 -9.55
N VAL A 43 36.06 -35.53 -8.61
CA VAL A 43 37.34 -34.87 -8.24
C VAL A 43 37.21 -33.61 -7.37
N GLY A 44 37.94 -33.38 -6.28
CA GLY A 44 39.08 -34.02 -5.58
C GLY A 44 39.49 -33.03 -4.47
N ARG A 45 39.75 -33.45 -3.22
CA ARG A 45 41.10 -33.77 -2.70
C ARG A 45 42.07 -32.57 -2.86
N GLU A 46 42.70 -31.97 -1.85
CA GLU A 46 43.39 -32.48 -0.64
C GLU A 46 43.64 -31.29 0.33
N ARG A 47 43.45 -31.47 1.65
CA ARG A 47 44.46 -31.63 2.73
C ARG A 47 45.12 -30.33 3.21
N ASP A 48 44.92 -29.96 4.49
CA ASP A 48 45.76 -30.26 5.68
C ASP A 48 46.95 -29.29 5.73
N GLU A 49 47.46 -28.75 6.84
CA GLU A 49 47.37 -28.96 8.29
C GLU A 49 48.08 -27.70 8.86
N SER A 50 47.55 -26.98 9.86
CA SER A 50 47.77 -27.22 11.30
C SER A 50 48.92 -26.40 11.93
N VAL A 51 48.65 -26.01 13.18
CA VAL A 51 49.56 -25.79 14.32
C VAL A 51 49.91 -24.35 14.76
N LYS A 52 49.34 -24.05 15.94
CA LYS A 52 49.82 -23.29 17.13
C LYS A 52 49.83 -21.75 17.17
N ALA A 53 49.01 -21.27 18.10
CA ALA A 53 49.08 -20.02 18.86
C ALA A 53 50.16 -20.08 19.99
N PRO A 54 50.16 -19.15 20.98
CA PRO A 54 50.64 -17.75 20.98
C PRO A 54 51.82 -17.60 22.00
N PRO A 55 52.36 -16.41 22.36
CA PRO A 55 51.72 -15.53 23.37
C PRO A 55 52.05 -14.00 23.35
N VAL A 56 51.16 -13.23 23.99
CA VAL A 56 51.41 -12.11 24.96
C VAL A 56 52.04 -10.77 24.50
N ALA A 57 51.21 -9.73 24.70
CA ALA A 57 51.47 -8.35 25.15
C ALA A 57 52.52 -7.46 24.43
N ARG A 58 52.05 -6.32 23.93
CA ARG A 58 52.51 -4.99 24.37
C ARG A 58 51.51 -3.90 24.00
N MET A 59 51.19 -3.11 25.01
CA MET A 59 50.41 -1.88 25.00
C MET A 59 51.44 -0.75 24.89
N GLU A 60 51.46 -0.01 23.79
CA GLU A 60 52.24 1.23 23.68
C GLU A 60 51.39 2.31 23.00
N THR A 61 51.09 3.32 23.80
CA THR A 61 50.61 4.64 23.40
C THR A 61 51.70 5.38 22.64
N SER A 62 51.39 5.94 21.47
CA SER A 62 52.22 7.02 20.93
C SER A 62 51.39 7.99 20.10
N THR A 63 51.24 9.19 20.66
CA THR A 63 50.86 10.43 20.02
C THR A 63 51.96 10.88 19.07
N GLN A 64 51.65 11.15 17.80
CA GLN A 64 52.41 12.11 17.00
C GLN A 64 51.50 12.75 15.95
N LEU A 65 51.24 14.04 16.17
CA LEU A 65 50.77 14.99 15.19
C LEU A 65 51.95 15.34 14.29
N ASP A 66 51.77 15.24 12.97
CA ASP A 66 52.57 16.01 12.01
C ASP A 66 51.66 16.58 10.93
N SER A 67 51.67 17.90 10.86
CA SER A 67 51.03 18.74 9.86
C SER A 67 51.98 18.92 8.67
N THR A 68 51.58 18.54 7.46
CA THR A 68 52.06 19.17 6.20
C THR A 68 50.95 19.02 5.13
N THR A 69 50.26 20.11 4.78
CA THR A 69 50.50 20.94 3.57
C THR A 69 50.13 20.25 2.26
N TYR A 70 48.98 20.61 1.67
CA TYR A 70 48.85 20.85 0.22
C TYR A 70 47.60 21.71 -0.06
N SER A 71 47.84 22.99 -0.37
CA SER A 71 46.88 23.86 -1.05
C SER A 71 47.17 23.81 -2.55
N LEU A 72 46.13 23.58 -3.35
CA LEU A 72 46.10 23.97 -4.77
C LEU A 72 44.78 24.71 -5.02
N LEU A 73 44.86 26.04 -4.99
CA LEU A 73 44.05 26.90 -5.84
C LEU A 73 44.96 27.36 -6.99
N PRO A 74 44.36 27.72 -8.14
CA PRO A 74 44.73 28.98 -8.73
C PRO A 74 43.51 29.86 -8.98
N ASN A 75 43.59 31.08 -8.44
CA ASN A 75 43.40 32.37 -9.11
C ASN A 75 42.29 32.49 -10.17
N GLY A 76 41.40 33.47 -10.13
CA GLY A 76 41.40 34.70 -9.36
C GLY A 76 40.73 35.84 -10.14
N VAL A 77 40.17 36.77 -9.35
CA VAL A 77 40.37 38.24 -9.50
C VAL A 77 39.46 38.94 -10.54
N PRO A 78 39.00 40.21 -10.34
CA PRO A 78 38.60 40.89 -9.08
C PRO A 78 37.58 42.07 -9.25
N LEU A 79 37.34 42.79 -8.13
CA LEU A 79 37.08 44.25 -8.00
C LEU A 79 35.73 44.80 -8.50
N GLY A 80 35.00 45.67 -7.78
CA GLY A 80 35.21 46.42 -6.54
C GLY A 80 33.85 47.03 -6.13
N ALA A 81 33.52 47.19 -4.85
CA ALA A 81 33.99 48.20 -3.89
C ALA A 81 33.04 49.42 -3.77
N SER A 82 32.66 49.70 -2.52
CA SER A 82 32.03 50.93 -1.98
C SER A 82 30.52 51.07 -2.23
N GLY A 83 29.67 51.47 -1.29
CA GLY A 83 29.80 51.94 0.09
C GLY A 83 28.49 52.62 0.50
N ALA A 84 28.19 52.60 1.81
CA ALA A 84 27.32 53.50 2.57
C ALA A 84 25.77 53.52 2.39
N GLN A 85 25.13 53.26 3.53
CA GLN A 85 24.00 54.00 4.14
C GLN A 85 22.54 53.94 3.62
N LEU A 86 21.69 53.65 4.62
CA LEU A 86 20.36 54.21 4.93
C LEU A 86 19.09 53.61 4.28
N GLN A 87 18.20 53.20 5.20
CA GLN A 87 16.73 53.37 5.23
C GLN A 87 15.91 53.06 3.97
N GLY A 88 14.86 52.26 4.15
CA GLY A 88 13.67 52.39 3.30
C GLY A 88 12.85 51.12 3.23
N MET A 89 11.63 51.22 3.73
CA MET A 89 10.59 50.20 3.65
C MET A 89 10.14 49.91 2.20
N GLN A 90 9.33 48.86 2.09
CA GLN A 90 8.40 48.52 0.98
C GLN A 90 9.07 47.83 -0.22
N SER A 91 8.84 46.53 -0.43
CA SER A 91 7.61 45.87 -0.94
C SER A 91 7.54 45.86 -2.47
N LEU A 92 7.06 44.71 -2.97
CA LEU A 92 6.75 44.34 -4.36
C LEU A 92 7.95 43.82 -5.15
N SER A 93 7.86 42.78 -5.97
CA SER A 93 6.86 41.73 -6.23
C SER A 93 7.49 40.82 -7.29
N ASP A 94 6.90 39.65 -7.48
CA ASP A 94 6.85 38.82 -8.71
C ASP A 94 7.42 37.41 -8.50
N SER A 95 6.75 36.32 -8.88
CA SER A 95 5.49 36.20 -9.61
C SER A 95 5.09 34.72 -9.67
N SER A 96 3.77 34.51 -9.83
CA SER A 96 3.07 33.37 -10.43
C SER A 96 2.66 32.20 -9.54
N LYS A 97 1.45 31.63 -9.62
CA LYS A 97 0.17 31.91 -10.31
C LYS A 97 -0.80 30.78 -9.90
N ALA A 98 -2.04 31.08 -9.50
CA ALA A 98 -3.21 30.21 -9.75
C ALA A 98 -4.53 30.96 -9.47
N LEU A 99 -5.48 30.81 -10.42
CA LEU A 99 -6.81 31.41 -10.60
C LEU A 99 -7.78 31.16 -9.42
N LEU A 100 -8.58 32.14 -8.94
CA LEU A 100 -9.91 32.60 -9.42
C LEU A 100 -10.91 31.42 -9.56
N VAL A 101 -12.09 31.40 -8.92
CA VAL A 101 -13.16 32.41 -8.89
C VAL A 101 -14.01 32.28 -7.60
N ALA A 102 -14.50 33.42 -7.13
CA ALA A 102 -15.34 33.65 -5.96
C ALA A 102 -16.83 33.87 -6.30
N SER A 103 -17.62 34.00 -5.21
CA SER A 103 -18.80 34.87 -5.01
C SER A 103 -20.08 34.10 -4.69
N ALA A 104 -20.59 34.17 -3.44
CA ALA A 104 -21.46 35.21 -2.85
C ALA A 104 -22.94 34.77 -3.00
N GLU A 105 -23.88 34.89 -2.05
CA GLU A 105 -24.17 35.96 -1.09
C GLU A 105 -25.27 35.52 -0.07
N SER A 106 -25.15 36.02 1.18
CA SER A 106 -26.16 36.38 2.22
C SER A 106 -27.51 35.62 2.50
N MET A 107 -27.60 35.02 3.71
CA MET A 107 -28.48 35.26 4.92
C MET A 107 -29.90 35.92 4.80
N PRO A 108 -30.81 35.87 5.82
CA PRO A 108 -31.15 34.90 6.91
C PRO A 108 -32.69 34.75 7.20
N SER A 109 -33.06 34.03 8.30
CA SER A 109 -34.28 34.12 9.18
C SER A 109 -35.28 32.95 9.32
N GLN A 110 -35.35 32.45 10.57
CA GLN A 110 -36.49 32.17 11.46
C GLN A 110 -37.75 31.33 11.02
N GLN A 111 -37.83 30.10 11.55
CA GLN A 111 -38.87 29.52 12.44
C GLN A 111 -40.36 29.34 11.97
N PRO A 112 -41.21 28.54 12.66
CA PRO A 112 -41.69 27.24 12.17
C PRO A 112 -43.22 27.13 11.98
N VAL A 113 -43.72 26.30 11.05
CA VAL A 113 -45.08 25.74 11.13
C VAL A 113 -45.15 24.34 10.48
N SER A 114 -45.72 23.42 11.24
CA SER A 114 -46.10 22.05 10.93
C SER A 114 -46.87 21.89 9.62
N ARG A 115 -46.60 20.81 8.87
CA ARG A 115 -47.65 19.95 8.29
C ARG A 115 -47.08 18.64 7.75
N ILE A 116 -47.76 17.58 8.18
CA ILE A 116 -47.77 16.21 7.67
C ILE A 116 -47.81 16.21 6.13
N SER A 117 -46.87 15.53 5.49
CA SER A 117 -47.10 14.90 4.17
C SER A 117 -46.00 13.91 3.82
N ALA A 118 -46.44 12.69 3.59
CA ALA A 118 -45.71 11.63 2.94
C ALA A 118 -45.32 12.06 1.51
N ASN A 119 -44.07 11.75 1.16
CA ASN A 119 -43.49 11.72 -0.17
C ASN A 119 -42.52 10.52 -0.10
N ASN A 120 -42.42 9.58 -1.04
CA ASN A 120 -42.48 9.69 -2.49
C ASN A 120 -42.62 8.29 -3.14
N GLY A 121 -43.19 8.26 -4.34
CA GLY A 121 -43.02 7.22 -5.38
C GLY A 121 -44.32 6.49 -5.73
N PRO A 122 -44.80 6.56 -6.99
CA PRO A 122 -44.06 5.92 -8.09
C PRO A 122 -44.13 6.64 -9.45
N GLN A 123 -43.05 6.57 -10.23
CA GLN A 123 -43.09 6.63 -11.70
C GLN A 123 -42.19 5.52 -12.24
N SER A 124 -42.79 4.46 -12.76
CA SER A 124 -42.89 4.18 -14.20
C SER A 124 -41.67 3.43 -14.75
N LEU A 125 -41.59 2.14 -14.42
CA LEU A 125 -40.87 1.17 -15.24
C LEU A 125 -41.73 0.85 -16.47
N LYS A 126 -41.31 1.34 -17.64
CA LYS A 126 -41.74 0.82 -18.94
C LYS A 126 -40.69 -0.16 -19.45
N SER A 127 -41.20 -1.27 -19.98
CA SER A 127 -40.57 -2.27 -20.87
C SER A 127 -39.72 -3.37 -20.25
N ILE A 128 -40.36 -4.52 -20.02
CA ILE A 128 -39.89 -5.81 -20.53
C ILE A 128 -41.05 -6.43 -21.31
N GLU A 129 -40.91 -6.36 -22.64
CA GLU A 129 -41.81 -6.87 -23.67
C GLU A 129 -41.33 -8.30 -24.00
N ASN A 130 -42.20 -9.30 -23.81
CA ASN A 130 -41.90 -10.69 -24.13
C ASN A 130 -41.71 -10.87 -25.64
N LYS A 131 -40.50 -11.23 -26.05
CA LYS A 131 -40.18 -11.82 -27.35
C LYS A 131 -40.27 -13.34 -27.23
N GLU A 132 -41.30 -13.96 -27.81
CA GLU A 132 -41.15 -15.27 -28.45
C GLU A 132 -42.32 -15.56 -29.40
N ASN A 133 -41.98 -16.06 -30.59
CA ASN A 133 -42.83 -16.64 -31.64
C ASN A 133 -43.72 -15.74 -32.51
N VAL A 134 -43.13 -15.15 -33.56
CA VAL A 134 -43.62 -15.25 -34.96
C VAL A 134 -42.43 -15.02 -35.93
N PRO A 135 -42.20 -15.85 -36.96
CA PRO A 135 -41.48 -15.46 -38.17
C PRO A 135 -42.42 -15.06 -39.31
N SER A 136 -42.02 -14.00 -40.04
CA SER A 136 -42.70 -13.40 -41.19
C SER A 136 -42.32 -14.00 -42.56
N ASN A 137 -43.32 -14.06 -43.45
CA ASN A 137 -43.36 -13.86 -44.92
C ASN A 137 -42.48 -14.70 -45.91
N SER A 138 -43.14 -15.41 -46.85
CA SER A 138 -43.18 -15.05 -48.30
C SER A 138 -43.95 -16.04 -49.22
N LEU A 139 -44.81 -15.46 -50.07
CA LEU A 139 -45.29 -15.79 -51.44
C LEU A 139 -45.56 -17.24 -51.96
N LYS A 140 -46.84 -17.40 -52.38
CA LYS A 140 -47.41 -18.14 -53.53
C LYS A 140 -47.16 -19.65 -53.69
N THR A 141 -48.24 -20.44 -53.58
CA THR A 141 -48.80 -21.20 -54.72
C THR A 141 -50.15 -21.84 -54.36
N SER A 142 -51.05 -21.83 -55.35
CA SER A 142 -52.33 -22.54 -55.42
C SER A 142 -52.40 -23.84 -54.61
N ARG A 143 -53.41 -23.95 -53.74
CA ARG A 143 -54.10 -25.21 -53.44
C ARG A 143 -55.47 -24.93 -52.81
N GLN A 144 -56.51 -25.43 -53.46
CA GLN A 144 -57.88 -25.46 -52.94
C GLN A 144 -57.92 -26.19 -51.58
N PRO A 145 -58.79 -25.80 -50.63
CA PRO A 145 -58.98 -26.57 -49.42
C PRO A 145 -59.93 -27.74 -49.73
N THR A 146 -59.35 -28.86 -50.16
CA THR A 146 -59.96 -30.17 -49.94
C THR A 146 -59.39 -30.77 -48.66
N ALA A 147 -60.29 -31.26 -47.80
CA ALA A 147 -60.05 -32.13 -46.65
C ALA A 147 -59.64 -31.49 -45.30
N SER A 148 -60.61 -30.86 -44.62
CA SER A 148 -60.78 -31.06 -43.16
C SER A 148 -61.42 -32.42 -42.88
N PHE A 149 -60.78 -33.52 -43.30
CA PHE A 149 -61.31 -34.88 -43.11
C PHE A 149 -60.60 -35.67 -41.99
N ILE A 150 -59.57 -35.15 -41.33
CA ILE A 150 -58.74 -36.00 -40.45
C ILE A 150 -58.98 -35.82 -38.94
N ILE A 151 -59.69 -34.81 -38.44
CA ILE A 151 -59.91 -34.73 -36.98
C ILE A 151 -61.34 -34.25 -36.67
N GLY A 152 -62.17 -35.20 -36.23
CA GLY A 152 -63.48 -34.96 -35.63
C GLY A 152 -64.63 -35.41 -36.51
N GLU A 153 -65.20 -36.56 -36.18
CA GLU A 153 -66.49 -37.02 -36.70
C GLU A 153 -67.51 -35.87 -36.69
N THR A 154 -67.87 -35.36 -37.87
CA THR A 154 -69.14 -34.65 -38.02
C THR A 154 -70.22 -35.73 -38.03
N GLN A 155 -70.52 -36.30 -36.85
CA GLN A 155 -71.76 -37.06 -36.68
C GLN A 155 -72.88 -36.11 -37.10
N SER A 156 -73.47 -36.37 -38.27
CA SER A 156 -74.66 -35.66 -38.71
C SER A 156 -75.66 -35.74 -37.57
N ILE A 157 -76.37 -34.65 -37.27
CA ILE A 157 -77.38 -34.62 -36.20
C ILE A 157 -78.41 -35.74 -36.36
N LEU A 158 -78.63 -36.21 -37.58
CA LEU A 158 -79.48 -37.38 -37.91
C LEU A 158 -78.97 -38.69 -37.29
N HIS A 159 -77.66 -38.84 -37.06
CA HIS A 159 -77.08 -39.98 -36.36
C HIS A 159 -77.07 -39.80 -34.83
N GLN A 160 -76.89 -38.57 -34.35
CA GLN A 160 -76.87 -38.29 -32.91
C GLN A 160 -78.29 -38.28 -32.30
N PHE A 161 -79.30 -38.01 -33.12
CA PHE A 161 -80.72 -38.06 -32.76
C PHE A 161 -81.53 -38.75 -33.88
N PRO A 162 -81.62 -40.10 -33.88
CA PRO A 162 -82.33 -40.86 -34.92
C PRO A 162 -83.80 -40.47 -35.10
N SER A 163 -84.42 -39.90 -34.07
CA SER A 163 -85.79 -39.38 -34.06
C SER A 163 -86.02 -38.17 -34.98
N LEU A 164 -84.97 -37.46 -35.40
CA LEU A 164 -85.07 -36.36 -36.38
C LEU A 164 -85.15 -36.84 -37.84
N SER A 165 -84.86 -38.11 -38.11
CA SER A 165 -84.98 -38.69 -39.46
C SER A 165 -86.43 -38.96 -39.90
N GLN A 166 -87.36 -38.95 -38.94
CA GLN A 166 -88.80 -39.23 -39.16
C GLN A 166 -89.67 -37.97 -39.02
N SER A 167 -89.09 -36.80 -38.72
CA SER A 167 -89.83 -35.56 -38.56
C SER A 167 -90.03 -34.85 -39.91
N SER A 168 -91.15 -34.14 -40.07
CA SER A 168 -91.48 -33.37 -41.28
C SER A 168 -90.72 -32.04 -41.38
N MET A 169 -89.46 -31.99 -40.92
CA MET A 169 -88.64 -30.78 -40.94
C MET A 169 -87.96 -30.60 -42.29
N SER A 170 -87.85 -29.36 -42.75
CA SER A 170 -87.19 -29.05 -44.00
C SER A 170 -85.67 -29.27 -43.90
N ILE A 171 -85.04 -29.63 -45.02
CA ILE A 171 -83.58 -29.87 -45.10
C ILE A 171 -82.77 -28.65 -44.63
N ASP A 172 -83.29 -27.43 -44.84
CA ASP A 172 -82.66 -26.18 -44.43
C ASP A 172 -82.65 -26.01 -42.91
N GLU A 173 -83.72 -26.43 -42.22
CA GLU A 173 -83.79 -26.43 -40.75
C GLU A 173 -82.80 -27.44 -40.14
N ILE A 174 -82.63 -28.61 -40.77
CA ILE A 174 -81.65 -29.63 -40.37
C ILE A 174 -80.21 -29.09 -40.53
N ASN A 175 -79.92 -28.42 -41.65
CA ASN A 175 -78.62 -27.79 -41.88
C ASN A 175 -78.33 -26.66 -40.89
N MET A 176 -79.34 -25.85 -40.55
CA MET A 176 -79.20 -24.80 -39.55
C MET A 176 -78.95 -25.37 -38.15
N LEU A 177 -79.66 -26.45 -37.77
CA LEU A 177 -79.44 -27.14 -36.51
C LEU A 177 -78.02 -27.75 -36.44
N GLN A 178 -77.53 -28.33 -37.55
CA GLN A 178 -76.18 -28.85 -37.65
C GLN A 178 -75.13 -27.74 -37.48
N LYS A 179 -75.33 -26.60 -38.13
CA LYS A 179 -74.48 -25.42 -37.97
C LYS A 179 -74.47 -24.94 -36.51
N LEU A 180 -75.63 -24.80 -35.88
CA LEU A 180 -75.75 -24.40 -34.48
C LEU A 180 -75.07 -25.38 -33.53
N SER A 181 -75.17 -26.69 -33.78
CA SER A 181 -74.48 -27.72 -32.98
C SER A 181 -72.96 -27.63 -33.13
N MET A 182 -72.46 -27.42 -34.36
CA MET A 182 -71.03 -27.21 -34.61
C MET A 182 -70.51 -25.96 -33.94
N GLU A 183 -71.22 -24.83 -34.04
CA GLU A 183 -70.88 -23.57 -33.37
C GLU A 183 -70.90 -23.73 -31.84
N HIS A 184 -71.88 -24.42 -31.29
CA HIS A 184 -71.94 -24.71 -29.86
C HIS A 184 -70.78 -25.60 -29.40
N SER A 185 -70.40 -26.63 -30.17
CA SER A 185 -69.24 -27.47 -29.87
C SER A 185 -67.94 -26.67 -29.91
N GLN A 186 -67.76 -25.83 -30.93
CA GLN A 186 -66.61 -24.93 -31.05
C GLN A 186 -66.55 -23.95 -29.87
N LEU A 187 -67.68 -23.39 -29.46
CA LEU A 187 -67.77 -22.50 -28.29
C LEU A 187 -67.39 -23.25 -27.01
N LYS A 188 -67.89 -24.47 -26.81
CA LYS A 188 -67.57 -25.32 -25.66
C LYS A 188 -66.07 -25.63 -25.58
N GLU A 189 -65.45 -26.02 -26.71
CA GLU A 189 -64.01 -26.26 -26.78
C GLU A 189 -63.18 -24.99 -26.56
N SER A 190 -63.62 -23.86 -27.12
CA SER A 190 -62.98 -22.56 -26.91
C SER A 190 -63.02 -22.18 -25.44
N LEU A 191 -64.18 -22.32 -24.78
CA LEU A 191 -64.36 -22.06 -23.36
C LEU A 191 -63.53 -23.00 -22.49
N GLN A 192 -63.45 -24.28 -22.84
CA GLN A 192 -62.60 -25.25 -22.12
C GLN A 192 -61.12 -24.89 -22.26
N ARG A 193 -60.66 -24.53 -23.46
CA ARG A 193 -59.28 -24.06 -23.70
C ARG A 193 -58.98 -22.78 -22.94
N ALA A 194 -59.90 -21.82 -22.94
CA ALA A 194 -59.77 -20.58 -22.17
C ALA A 194 -59.69 -20.85 -20.66
N ASN A 195 -60.52 -21.76 -20.11
CA ASN A 195 -60.47 -22.14 -18.70
C ASN A 195 -59.13 -22.81 -18.33
N ILE A 196 -58.62 -23.71 -19.17
CA ILE A 196 -57.32 -24.34 -18.95
C ILE A 196 -56.21 -23.28 -18.99
N ALA A 197 -56.24 -22.36 -19.96
CA ALA A 197 -55.27 -21.27 -20.07
C ALA A 197 -55.31 -20.35 -18.84
N MET A 198 -56.50 -19.96 -18.37
CA MET A 198 -56.65 -19.14 -17.16
C MET A 198 -56.09 -19.83 -15.91
N ARG A 199 -56.34 -21.14 -15.74
CA ARG A 199 -55.76 -21.90 -14.61
C ARG A 199 -54.24 -21.96 -14.67
N LYS A 200 -53.67 -22.19 -15.87
CA LYS A 200 -52.21 -22.16 -16.08
C LYS A 200 -51.62 -20.78 -15.77
N ASN A 201 -52.28 -19.71 -16.24
CA ASN A 201 -51.86 -18.34 -15.96
C ASN A 201 -51.93 -18.02 -14.46
N PHE A 202 -52.98 -18.47 -13.76
CA PHE A 202 -53.10 -18.29 -12.32
C PHE A 202 -51.94 -18.96 -11.57
N THR A 203 -51.61 -20.21 -11.90
CA THR A 203 -50.46 -20.91 -11.30
C THR A 203 -49.14 -20.20 -11.61
N SER A 204 -48.95 -19.70 -12.83
CA SER A 204 -47.75 -18.96 -13.21
C SER A 204 -47.61 -17.63 -12.46
N ILE A 205 -48.71 -16.87 -12.32
CA ILE A 205 -48.72 -15.62 -11.53
C ILE A 205 -48.43 -15.91 -10.05
N GLN A 206 -48.99 -16.99 -9.50
CA GLN A 206 -48.72 -17.39 -8.13
C GLN A 206 -47.24 -17.71 -7.91
N GLN A 207 -46.64 -18.49 -8.81
CA GLN A 207 -45.20 -18.79 -8.78
C GLN A 207 -44.34 -17.53 -8.85
N LEU A 208 -44.68 -16.59 -9.75
CA LEU A 208 -43.96 -15.33 -9.85
C LEU A 208 -44.07 -14.48 -8.59
N GLN A 209 -45.25 -14.46 -7.95
CA GLN A 209 -45.45 -13.76 -6.67
C GLN A 209 -44.61 -14.38 -5.57
N ASP A 210 -44.59 -15.72 -5.46
CA ASP A 210 -43.83 -16.42 -4.44
C ASP A 210 -42.32 -16.25 -4.65
N GLU A 211 -41.86 -16.30 -5.90
CA GLU A 211 -40.46 -16.00 -6.26
C GLU A 211 -40.09 -14.55 -5.94
N THR A 212 -40.97 -13.58 -6.24
CA THR A 212 -40.73 -12.17 -5.91
C THR A 212 -40.63 -11.97 -4.40
N LYS A 213 -41.52 -12.60 -3.62
CA LYS A 213 -41.46 -12.56 -2.15
C LYS A 213 -40.17 -13.18 -1.61
N ALA A 214 -39.74 -14.31 -2.16
CA ALA A 214 -38.49 -14.95 -1.77
C ALA A 214 -37.29 -14.04 -2.07
N ARG A 215 -37.21 -13.46 -3.27
CA ARG A 215 -36.15 -12.50 -3.64
C ARG A 215 -36.14 -11.26 -2.73
N CYS A 216 -37.31 -10.71 -2.38
CA CYS A 216 -37.39 -9.59 -1.45
C CYS A 216 -36.85 -9.97 -0.06
N ALA A 217 -37.22 -11.13 0.47
CA ALA A 217 -36.71 -11.61 1.76
C ALA A 217 -35.18 -11.83 1.75
N GLU A 218 -34.64 -12.37 0.65
CA GLU A 218 -33.18 -12.51 0.47
C GLU A 218 -32.47 -11.15 0.42
N LEU A 219 -33.05 -10.17 -0.28
CA LEU A 219 -32.50 -8.81 -0.33
C LEU A 219 -32.55 -8.12 1.03
N GLU A 220 -33.63 -8.29 1.80
CA GLU A 220 -33.75 -7.77 3.16
C GLU A 220 -32.71 -8.37 4.10
N THR A 221 -32.51 -9.68 4.05
CA THR A 221 -31.46 -10.33 4.87
C THR A 221 -30.06 -9.87 4.46
N ARG A 222 -29.79 -9.74 3.15
CA ARG A 222 -28.51 -9.20 2.66
C ARG A 222 -28.30 -7.76 3.14
N ALA A 223 -29.30 -6.90 3.02
CA ALA A 223 -29.24 -5.53 3.50
C ALA A 223 -28.98 -5.47 5.01
N ALA A 224 -29.65 -6.31 5.81
CA ALA A 224 -29.42 -6.40 7.25
C ALA A 224 -27.98 -6.85 7.59
N THR A 225 -27.44 -7.84 6.87
CA THR A 225 -26.05 -8.28 7.07
C THR A 225 -25.03 -7.20 6.71
N GLN A 226 -25.25 -6.48 5.61
CA GLN A 226 -24.39 -5.38 5.19
C GLN A 226 -24.45 -4.23 6.20
N GLN A 227 -25.63 -3.90 6.71
CA GLN A 227 -25.81 -2.89 7.73
C GLN A 227 -25.06 -3.25 9.02
N ALA A 228 -25.15 -4.51 9.48
CA ALA A 228 -24.41 -4.99 10.65
C ALA A 228 -22.89 -4.91 10.45
N GLN A 229 -22.39 -5.22 9.24
CA GLN A 229 -20.96 -5.07 8.92
C GLN A 229 -20.52 -3.61 8.92
N ILE A 230 -21.34 -2.70 8.38
CA ILE A 230 -21.06 -1.25 8.42
C ILE A 230 -21.00 -0.78 9.87
N GLU A 231 -21.95 -1.17 10.71
CA GLU A 231 -21.98 -0.81 12.14
C GLU A 231 -20.75 -1.32 12.89
N GLN A 232 -20.32 -2.57 12.61
CA GLN A 232 -19.08 -3.12 13.17
C GLN A 232 -17.86 -2.28 12.76
N MET A 233 -17.70 -2.00 11.45
CA MET A 233 -16.57 -1.21 10.94
C MET A 233 -16.57 0.21 11.50
N VAL A 234 -17.74 0.83 11.67
CA VAL A 234 -17.88 2.15 12.30
C VAL A 234 -17.46 2.10 13.77
N ALA A 235 -17.85 1.07 14.51
CA ALA A 235 -17.44 0.91 15.91
C ALA A 235 -15.92 0.67 16.04
N GLU A 236 -15.32 -0.13 15.15
CA GLU A 236 -13.87 -0.34 15.11
C GLU A 236 -13.13 0.96 14.76
N ASN A 237 -13.60 1.71 13.76
CA ASN A 237 -13.02 3.01 13.42
C ASN A 237 -13.11 4.02 14.56
N ALA A 238 -14.21 4.01 15.33
CA ALA A 238 -14.35 4.87 16.51
C ALA A 238 -13.31 4.52 17.59
N LYS A 239 -13.09 3.22 17.86
CA LYS A 239 -12.05 2.75 18.81
C LYS A 239 -10.65 3.13 18.33
N LEU A 240 -10.36 2.97 17.05
CA LEU A 240 -9.06 3.36 16.48
C LEU A 240 -8.84 4.87 16.55
N ALA A 241 -9.88 5.69 16.34
CA ALA A 241 -9.79 7.13 16.49
C ALA A 241 -9.49 7.56 17.94
N GLU A 242 -10.10 6.89 18.93
CA GLU A 242 -9.84 7.13 20.35
C GLU A 242 -8.41 6.74 20.73
N ALA A 243 -7.94 5.56 20.31
CA ALA A 243 -6.55 5.12 20.53
C ALA A 243 -5.52 6.07 19.89
N ASN A 244 -5.80 6.58 18.68
CA ASN A 244 -4.93 7.56 18.03
C ASN A 244 -4.88 8.89 18.79
N LYS A 245 -5.99 9.31 19.39
CA LYS A 245 -6.02 10.51 20.23
C LYS A 245 -5.17 10.35 21.48
N GLU A 246 -5.29 9.22 22.18
CA GLU A 246 -4.46 8.91 23.35
C GLU A 246 -2.97 8.87 23.02
N LEU A 247 -2.60 8.27 21.88
CA LEU A 247 -1.22 8.21 21.41
C LEU A 247 -0.67 9.60 21.09
N LEU A 248 -1.49 10.48 20.49
CA LEU A 248 -1.10 11.86 20.20
C LEU A 248 -0.88 12.68 21.48
N GLU A 249 -1.72 12.49 22.51
CA GLU A 249 -1.51 13.09 23.83
C GLU A 249 -0.23 12.58 24.52
N ALA A 250 0.06 11.28 24.43
CA ALA A 250 1.28 10.69 24.98
C ALA A 250 2.54 11.21 24.26
N ASN A 251 2.52 11.32 22.93
CA ASN A 251 3.60 11.90 22.16
C ASN A 251 3.81 13.39 22.50
N GLY A 252 2.72 14.13 22.74
CA GLY A 252 2.79 15.52 23.20
C GLY A 252 3.54 15.66 24.51
N LYS A 253 3.24 14.79 25.49
CA LYS A 253 3.96 14.75 26.79
C LYS A 253 5.42 14.38 26.61
N LEU A 254 5.72 13.31 25.87
CA LEU A 254 7.10 12.89 25.63
C LEU A 254 7.93 13.97 24.94
N THR A 255 7.34 14.72 24.01
CA THR A 255 8.01 15.85 23.35
C THR A 255 8.29 16.99 24.33
N ALA A 256 7.37 17.26 25.26
CA ALA A 256 7.59 18.26 26.30
C ALA A 256 8.73 17.84 27.24
N ASP A 257 8.73 16.60 27.71
CA ASP A 257 9.77 16.05 28.59
C ASP A 257 11.15 16.07 27.91
N LEU A 258 11.20 15.75 26.60
CA LEU A 258 12.43 15.80 25.83
C LEU A 258 12.98 17.22 25.69
N ASN A 259 12.10 18.20 25.47
CA ASN A 259 12.50 19.61 25.40
C ASN A 259 13.00 20.12 26.77
N GLU A 260 12.35 19.71 27.86
CA GLU A 260 12.80 20.04 29.22
C GLU A 260 14.17 19.42 29.54
N ALA A 261 14.37 18.14 29.19
CA ALA A 261 15.66 17.47 29.34
C ALA A 261 16.75 18.15 28.50
N GLN A 262 16.44 18.56 27.26
CA GLN A 262 17.37 19.31 26.42
C GLN A 262 17.75 20.66 27.02
N ALA A 263 16.79 21.40 27.57
CA ALA A 263 17.05 22.66 28.25
C ALA A 263 17.95 22.47 29.47
N ALA A 264 17.68 21.45 30.29
CA ALA A 264 18.51 21.11 31.45
C ALA A 264 19.94 20.72 31.03
N THR A 265 20.11 19.93 29.95
CA THR A 265 21.45 19.61 29.44
C THR A 265 22.20 20.84 28.95
N ALA A 266 21.52 21.77 28.27
CA ALA A 266 22.14 23.02 27.81
C ALA A 266 22.58 23.92 28.97
N GLU A 267 21.83 23.93 30.07
CA GLU A 267 22.21 24.65 31.30
C GLU A 267 23.48 24.05 31.90
N VAL A 268 23.53 22.73 32.07
CA VAL A 268 24.72 22.01 32.59
C VAL A 268 25.94 22.20 31.69
N GLU A 269 25.77 22.18 30.36
CA GLU A 269 26.87 22.46 29.42
C GLU A 269 27.42 23.89 29.57
N ASN A 270 26.55 24.88 29.76
CA ASN A 270 26.96 26.26 30.03
C ASN A 270 27.68 26.39 31.38
N GLU A 271 27.21 25.70 32.41
CA GLU A 271 27.89 25.66 33.71
C GLU A 271 29.28 25.02 33.60
N LEU A 272 29.40 23.89 32.92
CA LEU A 272 30.67 23.22 32.68
C LEU A 272 31.65 24.10 31.89
N GLU A 273 31.18 24.81 30.88
CA GLU A 273 32.01 25.74 30.12
C GLU A 273 32.46 26.94 30.96
N ASN A 274 31.60 27.44 31.85
CA ASN A 274 31.97 28.48 32.80
C ASN A 274 33.04 28.01 33.80
N VAL A 275 32.86 26.81 34.38
CA VAL A 275 33.85 26.20 35.28
C VAL A 275 35.18 25.97 34.55
N ARG A 276 35.14 25.50 33.29
CA ARG A 276 36.33 25.30 32.46
C ARG A 276 37.07 26.62 32.23
N LYS A 277 36.36 27.71 31.93
CA LYS A 277 36.95 29.04 31.78
C LYS A 277 37.59 29.52 33.09
N GLN A 278 36.89 29.36 34.23
CA GLN A 278 37.43 29.72 35.53
C GLN A 278 38.73 28.94 35.83
N LEU A 279 38.71 27.63 35.65
CA LEU A 279 39.89 26.79 35.86
C LEU A 279 41.04 27.18 34.94
N GLN A 280 40.75 27.50 33.67
CA GLN A 280 41.78 28.00 32.74
C GLN A 280 42.40 29.30 33.25
N THR A 281 41.59 30.24 33.75
CA THR A 281 42.13 31.49 34.31
C THR A 281 42.97 31.28 35.56
N GLU A 282 42.60 30.32 36.43
CA GLU A 282 43.40 29.96 37.61
C GLU A 282 44.73 29.30 37.22
N VAL A 283 44.72 28.41 36.22
CA VAL A 283 45.94 27.80 35.69
C VAL A 283 46.88 28.85 35.09
N ASP A 284 46.33 29.81 34.34
CA ASP A 284 47.11 30.91 33.75
C ASP A 284 47.70 31.82 34.84
N GLU A 285 46.95 32.12 35.91
CA GLU A 285 47.46 32.86 37.08
C GLU A 285 48.60 32.10 37.76
N ILE A 286 48.41 30.80 38.05
CA ILE A 286 49.47 29.96 38.64
C ILE A 286 50.71 29.94 37.74
N GLY A 287 50.52 29.85 36.42
CA GLY A 287 51.60 29.96 35.44
C GLY A 287 52.38 31.27 35.56
N ARG A 288 51.67 32.40 35.66
CA ARG A 288 52.30 33.72 35.85
C ARG A 288 53.04 33.82 37.18
N VAL A 289 52.46 33.36 38.28
CA VAL A 289 53.09 33.38 39.60
C VAL A 289 54.39 32.57 39.59
N ARG A 290 54.34 31.33 39.07
CA ARG A 290 55.53 30.47 38.94
C ARG A 290 56.62 31.08 38.05
N GLU A 291 56.24 31.78 36.98
CA GLU A 291 57.19 32.49 36.13
C GLU A 291 57.89 33.63 36.89
N VAL A 292 57.14 34.41 37.65
CA VAL A 292 57.68 35.50 38.49
C VAL A 292 58.60 34.94 39.57
N GLU A 293 58.20 33.88 40.27
CA GLU A 293 59.02 33.20 41.28
C GLU A 293 60.33 32.66 40.68
N ARG A 294 60.27 32.05 39.50
CA ARG A 294 61.47 31.55 38.80
C ARG A 294 62.42 32.68 38.42
N LYS A 295 61.89 33.80 37.92
CA LYS A 295 62.70 34.98 37.60
C LYS A 295 63.32 35.59 38.85
N ALA A 296 62.57 35.68 39.95
CA ALA A 296 63.08 36.18 41.23
C ALA A 296 64.21 35.29 41.78
N ALA A 297 64.01 33.96 41.78
CA ALA A 297 65.03 33.00 42.20
C ALA A 297 66.28 33.06 41.29
N GLN A 298 66.11 33.24 39.99
CA GLN A 298 67.24 33.40 39.06
C GLN A 298 68.04 34.68 39.36
N LEU A 299 67.36 35.80 39.62
CA LEU A 299 68.01 37.05 39.99
C LEU A 299 68.78 36.92 41.31
N GLU A 300 68.21 36.24 42.31
CA GLU A 300 68.90 35.97 43.58
C GLU A 300 70.15 35.12 43.37
N VAL A 301 70.09 34.08 42.53
CA VAL A 301 71.27 33.26 42.19
C VAL A 301 72.34 34.08 41.47
N ASP A 302 71.96 34.97 40.54
CA ASP A 302 72.90 35.83 39.82
C ASP A 302 73.56 36.86 40.75
N GLU A 303 72.80 37.42 41.70
CA GLU A 303 73.32 38.31 42.74
C GLU A 303 74.29 37.59 43.68
N LEU A 304 73.91 36.40 44.18
CA LEU A 304 74.80 35.55 44.98
C LEU A 304 76.07 35.17 44.23
N ARG A 305 75.98 34.91 42.92
CA ARG A 305 77.14 34.61 42.07
C ARG A 305 78.05 35.84 41.93
N LYS A 306 77.48 37.03 41.79
CA LYS A 306 78.23 38.29 41.76
C LYS A 306 78.96 38.51 43.09
N GLU A 307 78.25 38.44 44.22
CA GLU A 307 78.86 38.54 45.55
C GLU A 307 79.96 37.50 45.77
N SER A 308 79.72 36.25 45.37
CA SER A 308 80.72 35.18 45.42
C SER A 308 81.97 35.55 44.62
N SER A 309 81.81 36.09 43.42
CA SER A 309 82.94 36.53 42.58
C SER A 309 83.73 37.69 43.20
N GLU A 310 83.05 38.64 43.84
CA GLU A 310 83.66 39.76 44.55
C GLU A 310 84.45 39.26 45.77
N ARG A 311 83.84 38.40 46.59
CA ARG A 311 84.51 37.74 47.74
C ARG A 311 85.71 36.93 47.28
N GLN A 312 85.59 36.17 46.19
CA GLN A 312 86.70 35.39 45.61
C GLN A 312 87.85 36.30 45.15
N SER A 313 87.55 37.47 44.59
CA SER A 313 88.56 38.47 44.20
C SER A 313 89.30 39.02 45.42
N ILE A 314 88.58 39.35 46.50
CA ILE A 314 89.16 39.77 47.78
C ILE A 314 90.05 38.68 48.35
N ILE A 315 89.59 37.42 48.37
CA ILE A 315 90.37 36.27 48.84
C ILE A 315 91.66 36.14 48.02
N LYS A 316 91.60 36.22 46.68
CA LYS A 316 92.81 36.18 45.84
C LYS A 316 93.78 37.31 46.14
N ASN A 317 93.28 38.52 46.40
CA ASN A 317 94.10 39.68 46.74
C ASN A 317 94.77 39.52 48.11
N LEU A 318 94.01 39.10 49.12
CA LEU A 318 94.52 38.78 50.46
C LEU A 318 95.52 37.62 50.43
N ALA A 319 95.25 36.56 49.67
CA ALA A 319 96.17 35.43 49.51
C ALA A 319 97.52 35.87 48.93
N ARG A 320 97.52 36.74 47.91
CA ARG A 320 98.76 37.32 47.38
C ARG A 320 99.49 38.15 48.43
N LYS A 321 98.77 38.94 49.22
CA LYS A 321 99.35 39.73 50.32
C LYS A 321 99.90 38.85 51.45
N ILE A 322 99.25 37.72 51.75
CA ILE A 322 99.76 36.72 52.68
C ILE A 322 101.03 36.09 52.12
N GLU A 323 101.07 35.70 50.84
CA GLU A 323 102.26 35.17 50.18
C GLU A 323 103.43 36.17 50.22
N ASP A 324 103.16 37.46 49.97
CA ASP A 324 104.14 38.55 50.11
C ASP A 324 104.64 38.72 51.56
N LEU A 325 103.73 38.62 52.55
CA LEU A 325 104.07 38.68 53.98
C LEU A 325 104.81 37.42 54.46
N GLU A 326 104.48 36.23 53.95
CA GLU A 326 105.19 34.99 54.23
C GLU A 326 106.61 35.02 53.62
N LEU A 327 106.77 35.63 52.44
CA LEU A 327 108.10 35.94 51.88
C LEU A 327 108.89 36.91 52.78
N GLN A 328 108.24 37.87 53.45
CA GLN A 328 108.87 38.73 54.47
C GLN A 328 109.18 37.97 55.78
N ILE A 329 108.28 37.08 56.23
CA ILE A 329 108.43 36.32 57.48
C ILE A 329 109.49 35.21 57.36
N LYS A 330 109.81 34.74 56.15
CA LYS A 330 110.97 33.84 55.89
C LYS A 330 112.34 34.43 56.31
N GLY A 331 112.40 35.69 56.75
CA GLY A 331 113.55 36.31 57.44
C GLY A 331 113.65 36.07 58.95
N PHE A 332 112.69 35.38 59.59
CA PHE A 332 112.72 35.10 61.04
C PHE A 332 112.69 33.60 61.34
N VAL A 333 113.80 33.10 61.86
CA VAL A 333 113.97 31.74 62.40
C VAL A 333 113.32 31.69 63.79
N VAL A 334 112.14 31.08 63.90
CA VAL A 334 111.55 30.71 65.19
C VAL A 334 111.98 29.29 65.54
N VAL A 335 112.91 29.20 66.48
CA VAL A 335 113.34 27.99 67.18
C VAL A 335 112.24 27.58 68.16
N LYS A 336 111.67 26.38 67.99
CA LYS A 336 111.10 25.62 69.12
C LYS A 336 111.53 24.15 69.04
N THR A 337 111.88 23.69 70.23
CA THR A 337 112.63 22.51 70.63
C THR A 337 111.85 21.20 70.57
N ASN A 338 112.57 20.13 70.26
CA ASN A 338 112.16 18.71 70.33
C ASN A 338 111.68 18.28 71.74
N LYS A 339 110.65 17.45 71.86
CA LYS A 339 110.75 15.98 72.06
C LYS A 339 109.40 15.29 72.42
N PRO A 340 109.31 13.95 72.27
CA PRO A 340 108.08 13.15 72.15
C PRO A 340 107.73 12.35 73.43
N GLU A 341 106.50 11.84 73.51
CA GLU A 341 106.04 10.70 74.34
C GLU A 341 104.59 10.37 73.90
N ALA A 342 104.22 9.23 73.30
CA ALA A 342 104.22 7.82 73.75
C ALA A 342 103.22 7.51 74.88
N GLY A 343 102.30 6.57 74.63
CA GLY A 343 101.32 6.01 75.57
C GLY A 343 99.89 6.08 75.00
N ASP A 344 99.39 5.12 74.23
CA ASP A 344 99.16 3.69 74.49
C ASP A 344 98.12 3.44 75.62
N GLY A 345 96.99 2.83 75.22
CA GLY A 345 96.14 2.02 76.09
C GLY A 345 95.42 2.67 77.26
N ASN A 346 94.59 3.70 77.05
CA ASN A 346 93.54 4.03 78.02
C ASN A 346 92.19 3.53 77.48
N ALA A 347 91.58 2.58 78.19
CA ALA A 347 90.17 2.27 78.01
C ALA A 347 89.39 3.58 78.09
N ASN A 348 88.73 3.95 76.98
CA ASN A 348 87.87 5.13 76.89
C ASN A 348 86.71 4.97 77.87
N PHE A 349 86.92 5.30 79.14
CA PHE A 349 85.84 5.57 80.06
C PHE A 349 85.25 6.91 79.63
N VAL A 350 84.26 6.81 78.73
CA VAL A 350 83.38 7.91 78.37
C VAL A 350 82.80 8.45 79.67
N PRO A 351 83.06 9.71 80.05
CA PRO A 351 82.52 10.28 81.29
C PRO A 351 81.00 10.12 81.30
N LEU A 352 80.41 9.86 82.47
CA LEU A 352 78.97 9.57 82.63
C LEU A 352 78.09 10.62 81.92
N ASP A 353 78.50 11.89 81.92
CA ASP A 353 77.78 12.97 81.27
C ASP A 353 77.85 12.91 79.73
N GLU A 354 78.96 12.43 79.19
CA GLU A 354 79.14 12.22 77.74
C GLU A 354 78.32 11.00 77.27
N HIS A 355 78.25 9.94 78.07
CA HIS A 355 77.37 8.80 77.83
C HIS A 355 75.89 9.21 77.91
N LYS A 356 75.50 10.05 78.89
CA LYS A 356 74.14 10.63 78.97
C LYS A 356 73.80 11.51 77.76
N LYS A 357 74.76 12.30 77.25
CA LYS A 357 74.56 13.07 76.01
C LYS A 357 74.36 12.16 74.80
N GLN A 358 75.13 11.08 74.69
CA GLN A 358 75.00 10.09 73.62
C GLN A 358 73.65 9.35 73.70
N ILE A 359 73.21 8.95 74.90
CA ILE A 359 71.87 8.35 75.11
C ILE A 359 70.79 9.32 74.64
N LYS A 360 70.80 10.58 75.09
CA LYS A 360 69.81 11.58 74.64
C LYS A 360 69.85 11.84 73.14
N ALA A 361 71.03 11.78 72.52
CA ALA A 361 71.16 11.91 71.07
C ALA A 361 70.58 10.71 70.33
N LEU A 362 70.78 9.50 70.83
CA LEU A 362 70.18 8.27 70.30
C LEU A 362 68.66 8.25 70.49
N GLU A 363 68.16 8.66 71.66
CA GLU A 363 66.72 8.79 71.93
C GLU A 363 66.05 9.76 70.94
N ARG A 364 66.65 10.93 70.69
CA ARG A 364 66.13 11.87 69.68
C ARG A 364 66.14 11.29 68.27
N LYS A 365 67.20 10.57 67.88
CA LYS A 365 67.27 9.89 66.59
C LYS A 365 66.19 8.82 66.47
N MET A 366 65.97 8.05 67.54
CA MET A 366 64.92 7.03 67.59
C MET A 366 63.53 7.65 67.50
N SER A 367 63.26 8.74 68.21
CA SER A 367 61.99 9.48 68.09
C SER A 367 61.77 10.03 66.68
N LEU A 368 62.81 10.58 66.04
CA LEU A 368 62.75 11.05 64.65
C LEU A 368 62.41 9.91 63.69
N GLU A 369 63.04 8.75 63.85
CA GLU A 369 62.82 7.63 62.95
C GLU A 369 61.46 6.96 63.19
N VAL A 370 60.96 6.94 64.43
CA VAL A 370 59.58 6.52 64.74
C VAL A 370 58.56 7.47 64.11
N ALA A 371 58.79 8.79 64.17
CA ALA A 371 57.91 9.77 63.53
C ALA A 371 57.84 9.57 62.02
N LYS A 372 58.99 9.39 61.34
CA LYS A 372 59.02 9.07 59.91
C LYS A 372 58.31 7.75 59.58
N ASN A 373 58.51 6.71 60.39
CA ASN A 373 57.82 5.43 60.17
C ASN A 373 56.30 5.57 60.28
N LEU A 374 55.81 6.41 61.19
CA LEU A 374 54.37 6.71 61.28
C LEU A 374 53.88 7.44 60.03
N GLU A 375 54.61 8.44 59.54
CA GLU A 375 54.28 9.13 58.27
C GLU A 375 54.25 8.16 57.08
N PHE A 376 55.19 7.22 57.01
CA PHE A 376 55.19 6.17 55.97
C PHE A 376 54.01 5.22 56.08
N GLU A 377 53.59 4.85 57.29
CA GLU A 377 52.44 3.98 57.50
C GLU A 377 51.13 4.69 57.13
N ASP A 378 51.00 5.98 57.46
CA ASP A 378 49.86 6.81 57.05
C ASP A 378 49.81 6.96 55.52
N MET A 379 50.95 7.23 54.87
CA MET A 379 51.04 7.28 53.41
C MET A 379 50.69 5.94 52.76
N ARG A 380 51.18 4.83 53.32
CA ARG A 380 50.84 3.47 52.84
C ARG A 380 49.34 3.22 52.95
N LYS A 381 48.71 3.64 54.05
CA LYS A 381 47.26 3.51 54.23
C LYS A 381 46.49 4.29 53.17
N LEU A 382 46.88 5.54 52.92
CA LEU A 382 46.28 6.36 51.85
C LEU A 382 46.38 5.68 50.47
N TYR A 383 47.54 5.14 50.12
CA TYR A 383 47.70 4.42 48.85
C TYR A 383 46.85 3.16 48.77
N VAL A 384 46.71 2.41 49.86
CA VAL A 384 45.84 1.23 49.90
C VAL A 384 44.37 1.62 49.70
N ASP A 385 43.92 2.69 50.36
CA ASP A 385 42.56 3.19 50.24
C ASP A 385 42.27 3.70 48.80
N GLU A 386 43.22 4.40 48.19
CA GLU A 386 43.12 4.84 46.79
C GLU A 386 43.09 3.66 45.82
N ILE A 387 43.94 2.65 46.01
CA ILE A 387 43.91 1.42 45.20
C ILE A 387 42.56 0.70 45.33
N ASN A 388 41.99 0.65 46.54
CA ASN A 388 40.69 0.02 46.77
C ASN A 388 39.56 0.81 46.09
N CYS A 389 39.60 2.14 46.14
CA CYS A 389 38.67 3.00 45.42
C CYS A 389 38.77 2.79 43.90
N LEU A 390 39.99 2.78 43.35
CA LEU A 390 40.23 2.54 41.93
C LEU A 390 39.74 1.15 41.49
N LYS A 391 39.94 0.12 42.32
CA LYS A 391 39.39 -1.23 42.05
C LYS A 391 37.86 -1.22 42.01
N GLY A 392 37.22 -0.55 42.96
CA GLY A 392 35.75 -0.39 42.97
C GLY A 392 35.25 0.29 41.70
N ASN A 393 35.91 1.37 41.29
CA ASN A 393 35.58 2.10 40.07
C ASN A 393 35.80 1.25 38.81
N ALA A 394 36.88 0.46 38.76
CA ALA A 394 37.14 -0.44 37.63
C ALA A 394 36.05 -1.51 37.48
N ILE A 395 35.61 -2.11 38.60
CA ILE A 395 34.52 -3.10 38.61
C ILE A 395 33.20 -2.45 38.17
N ALA A 396 32.88 -1.27 38.69
CA ALA A 396 31.68 -0.53 38.29
C ALA A 396 31.69 -0.18 36.80
N ALA A 397 32.83 0.28 36.28
CA ALA A 397 33.00 0.57 34.86
C ALA A 397 32.82 -0.69 34.00
N GLU A 398 33.42 -1.83 34.39
CA GLU A 398 33.25 -3.10 33.68
C GLU A 398 31.79 -3.57 33.66
N GLN A 399 31.06 -3.42 34.77
CA GLN A 399 29.63 -3.72 34.83
C GLN A 399 28.81 -2.83 33.89
N VAL A 400 29.10 -1.52 33.84
CA VAL A 400 28.42 -0.60 32.91
C VAL A 400 28.71 -0.96 31.46
N PHE A 401 29.96 -1.30 31.12
CA PHE A 401 30.31 -1.75 29.77
C PHE A 401 29.62 -3.07 29.39
N ALA A 402 29.58 -4.03 30.31
CA ALA A 402 28.89 -5.30 30.10
C ALA A 402 27.38 -5.08 29.88
N GLN A 403 26.75 -4.24 30.69
CA GLN A 403 25.34 -3.88 30.56
C GLN A 403 25.07 -3.16 29.24
N SER A 404 25.86 -2.14 28.90
CA SER A 404 25.74 -1.40 27.64
C SER A 404 25.85 -2.31 26.42
N ARG A 405 26.73 -3.32 26.47
CA ARG A 405 26.86 -4.32 25.40
C ARG A 405 25.62 -5.20 25.28
N MET A 406 25.02 -5.63 26.39
CA MET A 406 23.78 -6.41 26.36
C MET A 406 22.61 -5.58 25.84
N ASP A 407 22.50 -4.32 26.27
CA ASP A 407 21.44 -3.41 25.81
C ASP A 407 21.58 -3.13 24.31
N ALA A 408 22.81 -2.89 23.82
CA ALA A 408 23.08 -2.73 22.39
C ALA A 408 22.72 -3.98 21.58
N GLN A 409 23.02 -5.18 22.09
CA GLN A 409 22.64 -6.43 21.44
C GLN A 409 21.13 -6.60 21.39
N LYS A 410 20.43 -6.32 22.49
CA LYS A 410 18.97 -6.37 22.55
C LYS A 410 18.32 -5.42 21.55
N LEU A 411 18.82 -4.17 21.47
CA LEU A 411 18.34 -3.20 20.48
C LEU A 411 18.57 -3.68 19.04
N TYR A 412 19.71 -4.33 18.77
CA TYR A 412 19.98 -4.91 17.46
C TYR A 412 18.98 -6.03 17.10
N ASP A 413 18.69 -6.92 18.05
CA ASP A 413 17.74 -8.02 17.87
C ASP A 413 16.31 -7.49 17.67
N ASP A 414 15.89 -6.48 18.46
CA ASP A 414 14.59 -5.81 18.30
C ASP A 414 14.46 -5.11 16.93
N ILE A 415 15.53 -4.45 16.46
CA ILE A 415 15.56 -3.83 15.13
C ILE A 415 15.44 -4.89 14.03
N LYS A 416 16.11 -6.03 14.19
CA LYS A 416 16.04 -7.14 13.25
C LYS A 416 14.63 -7.73 13.17
N GLU A 417 13.98 -7.99 14.30
CA GLU A 417 12.60 -8.48 14.35
C GLU A 417 11.63 -7.49 13.67
N ARG A 418 11.78 -6.19 13.94
CA ARG A 418 10.98 -5.16 13.26
C ARG A 418 11.20 -5.13 11.75
N ASN A 419 12.44 -5.34 11.28
CA ASN A 419 12.73 -5.40 9.85
C ASN A 419 12.06 -6.61 9.20
N ASP A 420 12.07 -7.78 9.86
CA ASP A 420 11.41 -8.98 9.36
C ASP A 420 9.88 -8.77 9.26
N ILE A 421 9.27 -8.13 10.26
CA ILE A 421 7.85 -7.76 10.25
C ILE A 421 7.54 -6.76 9.12
N ILE A 422 8.38 -5.74 8.91
CA ILE A 422 8.22 -4.77 7.83
C ILE A 422 8.29 -5.46 6.47
N GLU A 423 9.20 -6.43 6.31
CA GLU A 423 9.32 -7.18 5.06
C GLU A 423 8.06 -8.01 4.77
N GLU A 424 7.50 -8.64 5.80
CA GLU A 424 6.25 -9.40 5.69
C GLU A 424 5.06 -8.50 5.36
N LEU A 425 4.93 -7.35 6.03
CA LEU A 425 3.89 -6.37 5.72
C LEU A 425 4.01 -5.86 4.27
N ARG A 426 5.23 -5.62 3.78
CA ARG A 426 5.46 -5.25 2.37
C ARG A 426 5.04 -6.35 1.40
N LYS A 427 5.24 -7.62 1.75
CA LYS A 427 4.73 -8.75 0.94
C LYS A 427 3.20 -8.75 0.91
N GLN A 428 2.54 -8.57 2.05
CA GLN A 428 1.07 -8.51 2.10
C GLN A 428 0.50 -7.32 1.32
N VAL A 429 1.10 -6.13 1.44
CA VAL A 429 0.69 -4.95 0.66
C VAL A 429 0.77 -5.23 -0.84
N ARG A 430 1.82 -5.89 -1.33
CA ARG A 430 1.92 -6.28 -2.75
C ARG A 430 0.80 -7.20 -3.17
N VAL A 431 0.49 -8.23 -2.37
CA VAL A 431 -0.63 -9.15 -2.67
C VAL A 431 -1.97 -8.42 -2.72
N PHE A 432 -2.22 -7.49 -1.79
CA PHE A 432 -3.44 -6.69 -1.80
C PHE A 432 -3.49 -5.71 -2.98
N GLN A 433 -2.35 -5.13 -3.37
CA GLN A 433 -2.24 -4.29 -4.55
C GLN A 433 -2.61 -5.07 -5.82
N GLU A 434 -2.02 -6.24 -6.02
CA GLU A 434 -2.32 -7.12 -7.16
C GLU A 434 -3.81 -7.50 -7.20
N LYS A 435 -4.39 -7.82 -6.04
CA LYS A 435 -5.83 -8.11 -5.95
C LYS A 435 -6.69 -6.89 -6.28
N SER A 436 -6.30 -5.70 -5.83
CA SER A 436 -6.98 -4.44 -6.13
C SER A 436 -6.93 -4.14 -7.64
N ASP A 437 -5.79 -4.37 -8.28
CA ASP A 437 -5.61 -4.14 -9.72
C ASP A 437 -6.50 -5.09 -10.55
N VAL A 438 -6.58 -6.36 -10.16
CA VAL A 438 -7.48 -7.34 -10.80
C VAL A 438 -8.95 -6.93 -10.65
N LEU A 439 -9.36 -6.50 -9.45
CA LEU A 439 -10.74 -6.04 -9.21
C LEU A 439 -11.05 -4.76 -9.99
N ALA A 440 -10.10 -3.84 -10.08
CA ALA A 440 -10.24 -2.63 -10.88
C ALA A 440 -10.41 -2.95 -12.38
N ALA A 441 -9.58 -3.85 -12.91
CA ALA A 441 -9.71 -4.33 -14.29
C ALA A 441 -11.05 -5.01 -14.54
N GLN A 442 -11.53 -5.84 -13.59
CA GLN A 442 -12.85 -6.47 -13.68
C GLN A 442 -13.98 -5.45 -13.70
N SER A 443 -13.91 -4.41 -12.86
CA SER A 443 -14.89 -3.32 -12.85
C SER A 443 -14.91 -2.55 -14.17
N GLU A 444 -13.74 -2.30 -14.76
CA GLU A 444 -13.63 -1.62 -16.05
C GLU A 444 -14.24 -2.45 -17.18
N ILE A 445 -14.03 -3.77 -17.17
CA ILE A 445 -14.66 -4.70 -18.13
C ILE A 445 -16.18 -4.65 -17.98
N TYR A 446 -16.72 -4.77 -16.77
CA TYR A 446 -18.17 -4.71 -16.56
C TYR A 446 -18.78 -3.37 -16.96
N GLN A 447 -18.07 -2.27 -16.73
CA GLN A 447 -18.51 -0.96 -17.20
C GLN A 447 -18.58 -0.91 -18.73
N LYS A 448 -17.54 -1.39 -19.42
CA LYS A 448 -17.52 -1.45 -20.90
C LYS A 448 -18.61 -2.36 -21.44
N ASP A 449 -18.82 -3.52 -20.83
CA ASP A 449 -19.89 -4.46 -21.23
C ASP A 449 -21.27 -3.82 -21.06
N PHE A 450 -21.50 -3.10 -19.96
CA PHE A 450 -22.74 -2.38 -19.73
C PHE A 450 -22.97 -1.24 -20.73
N GLU A 451 -21.92 -0.48 -21.05
CA GLU A 451 -21.98 0.59 -22.05
C GLU A 451 -22.26 0.02 -23.45
N ALA A 452 -21.60 -1.09 -23.82
CA ALA A 452 -21.82 -1.79 -25.07
C ALA A 452 -23.24 -2.36 -25.16
N GLU A 453 -23.77 -2.97 -24.10
CA GLU A 453 -25.15 -3.46 -24.05
C GLU A 453 -26.14 -2.30 -24.21
N ARG A 454 -25.91 -1.18 -23.51
CA ARG A 454 -26.74 0.01 -23.62
C ARG A 454 -26.74 0.58 -25.03
N ALA A 455 -25.58 0.68 -25.67
CA ALA A 455 -25.45 1.13 -27.05
C ALA A 455 -26.21 0.20 -28.00
N GLY A 456 -26.03 -1.12 -27.86
CA GLY A 456 -26.76 -2.11 -28.67
C GLY A 456 -28.28 -2.06 -28.47
N ARG A 457 -28.76 -1.85 -27.24
CA ARG A 457 -30.20 -1.65 -26.97
C ARG A 457 -30.74 -0.36 -27.61
N GLN A 458 -29.95 0.71 -27.61
CA GLN A 458 -30.32 1.97 -28.25
C GLN A 458 -30.40 1.82 -29.77
N GLU A 459 -29.43 1.14 -30.38
CA GLU A 459 -29.44 0.83 -31.81
C GLU A 459 -30.66 -0.01 -32.18
N LEU A 460 -30.93 -1.09 -31.45
CA LEU A 460 -32.10 -1.93 -31.66
C LEU A 460 -33.42 -1.15 -31.51
N ALA A 461 -33.52 -0.23 -30.55
CA ALA A 461 -34.69 0.62 -30.39
C ALA A 461 -34.86 1.59 -31.57
N SER A 462 -33.75 2.15 -32.08
CA SER A 462 -33.77 3.01 -33.27
C SER A 462 -34.18 2.25 -34.53
N GLU A 463 -33.71 1.01 -34.69
CA GLU A 463 -34.05 0.16 -35.82
C GLU A 463 -35.49 -0.34 -35.73
N LYS A 464 -35.97 -0.70 -34.53
CA LYS A 464 -37.40 -0.98 -34.29
C LYS A 464 -38.27 0.19 -34.72
N SER A 465 -37.87 1.42 -34.37
CA SER A 465 -38.60 2.64 -34.75
C SER A 465 -38.58 2.88 -36.27
N ARG A 466 -37.43 2.64 -36.92
CA ARG A 466 -37.29 2.71 -38.39
C ARG A 466 -38.20 1.70 -39.10
N ILE A 467 -38.17 0.43 -38.68
CA ILE A 467 -39.00 -0.63 -39.27
C ILE A 467 -40.49 -0.34 -39.08
N LEU A 468 -40.90 0.15 -37.90
CA LEU A 468 -42.29 0.54 -37.67
C LEU A 468 -42.72 1.68 -38.60
N ALA A 469 -41.88 2.68 -38.83
CA ALA A 469 -42.16 3.77 -39.76
C ALA A 469 -42.27 3.28 -41.21
N GLU A 470 -41.38 2.38 -41.65
CA GLU A 470 -41.44 1.73 -42.96
C GLU A 470 -42.72 0.87 -43.11
N PHE A 471 -43.09 0.13 -42.07
CA PHE A 471 -44.32 -0.66 -42.03
C PHE A 471 -45.58 0.20 -42.14
N GLU A 472 -45.65 1.32 -41.42
CA GLU A 472 -46.76 2.28 -41.54
C GLU A 472 -46.86 2.85 -42.96
N LEU A 473 -45.72 3.17 -43.60
CA LEU A 473 -45.69 3.65 -44.97
C LEU A 473 -46.23 2.60 -45.94
N LEU A 474 -45.77 1.35 -45.83
CA LEU A 474 -46.25 0.23 -46.64
C LEU A 474 -47.74 -0.04 -46.41
N GLN A 475 -48.23 0.07 -45.18
CA GLN A 475 -49.64 -0.07 -44.86
C GLN A 475 -50.48 1.01 -45.53
N ARG A 476 -50.01 2.28 -45.53
CA ARG A 476 -50.67 3.37 -46.27
C ARG A 476 -50.69 3.11 -47.78
N GLN A 477 -49.56 2.66 -48.34
CA GLN A 477 -49.47 2.34 -49.78
C GLN A 477 -50.39 1.17 -50.16
N ASN A 478 -50.47 0.12 -49.35
CA ASN A 478 -51.40 -0.98 -49.58
C ASN A 478 -52.86 -0.51 -49.53
N ALA A 479 -53.23 0.31 -48.53
CA ALA A 479 -54.56 0.88 -48.46
C ALA A 479 -54.89 1.77 -49.68
N GLU A 480 -53.91 2.55 -50.17
CA GLU A 480 -54.06 3.34 -51.40
C GLU A 480 -54.21 2.45 -52.65
N LEU A 481 -53.46 1.36 -52.74
CA LEU A 481 -53.57 0.40 -53.84
C LEU A 481 -54.90 -0.36 -53.80
N GLU A 482 -55.37 -0.79 -52.63
CA GLU A 482 -56.70 -1.38 -52.46
C GLU A 482 -57.80 -0.39 -52.87
N ALA A 483 -57.67 0.89 -52.50
CA ALA A 483 -58.58 1.94 -52.94
C ALA A 483 -58.55 2.11 -54.48
N LYS A 484 -57.38 2.08 -55.11
CA LYS A 484 -57.26 2.15 -56.58
C LYS A 484 -57.87 0.92 -57.25
N VAL A 485 -57.61 -0.28 -56.73
CA VAL A 485 -58.18 -1.54 -57.26
C VAL A 485 -59.70 -1.49 -57.17
N THR A 486 -60.26 -1.16 -56.01
CA THR A 486 -61.71 -1.04 -55.84
C THR A 486 -62.33 0.02 -56.75
N MET A 487 -61.69 1.18 -56.93
CA MET A 487 -62.13 2.17 -57.93
C MET A 487 -62.13 1.58 -59.34
N THR A 488 -61.04 0.95 -59.78
CA THR A 488 -60.98 0.32 -61.12
C THR A 488 -61.97 -0.83 -61.29
N GLU A 489 -62.24 -1.61 -60.24
CA GLU A 489 -63.27 -2.65 -60.24
C GLU A 489 -64.66 -2.03 -60.38
N THR A 490 -64.98 -0.97 -59.64
CA THR A 490 -66.25 -0.26 -59.78
C THR A 490 -66.41 0.41 -61.16
N GLU A 491 -65.35 0.98 -61.73
CA GLU A 491 -65.35 1.52 -63.09
C GLU A 491 -65.57 0.42 -64.12
N ARG A 492 -64.93 -0.74 -63.93
CA ARG A 492 -65.10 -1.92 -64.79
C ARG A 492 -66.51 -2.50 -64.68
N GLU A 493 -67.09 -2.54 -63.48
CA GLU A 493 -68.48 -2.94 -63.25
C GLU A 493 -69.45 -1.96 -63.92
N GLN A 494 -69.26 -0.65 -63.75
CA GLN A 494 -70.06 0.37 -64.44
C GLN A 494 -69.94 0.29 -65.96
N MET A 495 -68.73 0.05 -66.48
CA MET A 495 -68.51 -0.14 -67.91
C MET A 495 -69.14 -1.44 -68.41
N ALA A 496 -69.04 -2.54 -67.66
CA ALA A 496 -69.71 -3.80 -67.97
C ALA A 496 -71.24 -3.65 -67.92
N GLN A 497 -71.77 -2.86 -66.99
CA GLN A 497 -73.19 -2.57 -66.88
C GLN A 497 -73.69 -1.72 -68.06
N ARG A 498 -72.96 -0.66 -68.44
CA ARG A 498 -73.27 0.11 -69.66
C ARG A 498 -73.16 -0.74 -70.93
N ALA A 499 -72.17 -1.63 -71.00
CA ALA A 499 -72.03 -2.57 -72.12
C ALA A 499 -73.19 -3.57 -72.17
N ALA A 500 -73.64 -4.07 -71.01
CA ALA A 500 -74.81 -4.93 -70.91
C ALA A 500 -76.11 -4.20 -71.30
N GLU A 501 -76.27 -2.93 -70.91
CA GLU A 501 -77.39 -2.07 -71.35
C GLU A 501 -77.35 -1.82 -72.86
N MET A 502 -76.18 -1.56 -73.45
CA MET A 502 -76.01 -1.42 -74.90
C MET A 502 -76.30 -2.72 -75.65
N VAL A 503 -75.88 -3.87 -75.11
CA VAL A 503 -76.20 -5.19 -75.69
C VAL A 503 -77.71 -5.42 -75.62
N GLN A 504 -78.37 -5.19 -74.48
CA GLN A 504 -79.83 -5.30 -74.37
C GLN A 504 -80.57 -4.35 -75.33
N ALA A 505 -80.09 -3.13 -75.52
CA ALA A 505 -80.64 -2.20 -76.51
C ALA A 505 -80.44 -2.70 -77.95
N ALA A 506 -79.31 -3.34 -78.25
CA ALA A 506 -79.04 -3.97 -79.54
C ALA A 506 -79.88 -5.25 -79.76
N THR A 507 -80.18 -6.04 -78.72
CA THR A 507 -81.04 -7.23 -78.84
C THR A 507 -82.52 -6.90 -79.08
N ILE A 508 -82.95 -5.64 -78.90
CA ILE A 508 -84.33 -5.18 -79.15
C ILE A 508 -84.50 -4.64 -80.59
N SER A 509 -83.43 -4.45 -81.37
CA SER A 509 -83.50 -4.08 -82.78
C SER A 509 -82.71 -5.03 -83.67
N GLN A 510 -83.50 -5.81 -84.43
CA GLN A 510 -83.16 -6.60 -85.63
C GLN A 510 -82.65 -8.04 -85.45
N GLU A 511 -83.61 -8.93 -85.73
CA GLU A 511 -83.45 -10.17 -86.47
C GLU A 511 -82.73 -9.98 -87.83
N SER A 512 -82.00 -11.04 -88.21
CA SER A 512 -81.72 -11.55 -89.57
C SER A 512 -80.36 -11.26 -90.28
N THR A 513 -79.69 -12.39 -90.56
CA THR A 513 -78.92 -12.79 -91.77
C THR A 513 -77.39 -12.59 -91.89
N ALA A 514 -76.69 -13.72 -91.69
CA ALA A 514 -75.82 -14.45 -92.63
C ALA A 514 -74.55 -13.80 -93.26
N SER A 515 -73.39 -14.46 -93.06
CA SER A 515 -72.62 -15.19 -94.12
C SER A 515 -71.08 -15.04 -94.04
N ASN A 516 -70.42 -16.21 -94.00
CA ASN A 516 -69.12 -16.62 -94.59
C ASN A 516 -67.75 -15.99 -94.23
N HIS A 517 -66.92 -16.85 -93.61
CA HIS A 517 -65.45 -17.07 -93.58
C HIS A 517 -64.58 -16.68 -94.81
N PRO A 518 -63.21 -16.81 -94.84
CA PRO A 518 -62.20 -17.22 -93.82
C PRO A 518 -60.86 -16.39 -93.84
N ALA A 519 -59.84 -16.88 -93.11
CA ALA A 519 -58.38 -16.61 -93.23
C ALA A 519 -57.84 -15.46 -92.37
N GLU A 520 -56.65 -15.48 -91.77
CA GLU A 520 -55.55 -16.44 -91.56
C GLU A 520 -54.59 -15.73 -90.59
N ARG A 521 -53.96 -16.46 -89.65
CA ARG A 521 -52.72 -16.11 -88.90
C ARG A 521 -52.85 -14.93 -87.92
N SER A 522 -52.43 -15.01 -86.67
CA SER A 522 -51.24 -15.64 -86.12
C SER A 522 -51.45 -15.95 -84.64
N GLU A 523 -51.35 -17.23 -84.28
CA GLU A 523 -50.97 -17.60 -82.92
C GLU A 523 -49.50 -17.20 -82.72
N ASP A 524 -49.27 -16.10 -82.01
CA ASP A 524 -48.04 -15.94 -81.25
C ASP A 524 -48.41 -16.14 -79.78
N GLU A 525 -48.44 -17.42 -79.38
CA GLU A 525 -48.16 -17.80 -78.00
C GLU A 525 -46.93 -16.99 -77.54
N PRO A 526 -46.92 -16.42 -76.32
CA PRO A 526 -45.67 -16.05 -75.71
C PRO A 526 -44.95 -17.35 -75.38
N ARG A 527 -44.20 -17.90 -76.33
CA ARG A 527 -43.27 -19.00 -76.07
C ARG A 527 -42.41 -18.55 -74.90
N SER A 528 -42.67 -19.14 -73.74
CA SER A 528 -42.02 -18.81 -72.48
C SER A 528 -40.51 -18.94 -72.66
N LEU A 529 -39.83 -17.81 -72.90
CA LEU A 529 -38.38 -17.76 -72.97
C LEU A 529 -37.86 -18.02 -71.55
N LEU A 530 -37.42 -19.25 -71.31
CA LEU A 530 -36.75 -19.61 -70.07
C LEU A 530 -35.40 -18.86 -70.06
N ARG A 531 -35.21 -17.95 -69.10
CA ARG A 531 -34.00 -17.12 -69.02
C ARG A 531 -33.04 -17.63 -67.95
N CYS A 532 -31.75 -17.58 -68.25
CA CYS A 532 -30.71 -17.83 -67.25
C CYS A 532 -30.65 -16.67 -66.24
N PRO A 533 -30.76 -16.92 -64.92
CA PRO A 533 -30.73 -15.85 -63.93
C PRO A 533 -29.35 -15.16 -63.82
N LEU A 534 -28.28 -15.80 -64.31
CA LEU A 534 -26.91 -15.28 -64.22
C LEU A 534 -26.54 -14.36 -65.40
N CYS A 535 -26.94 -14.70 -66.64
CA CYS A 535 -26.57 -13.92 -67.83
C CYS A 535 -27.75 -13.38 -68.64
N LEU A 536 -28.99 -13.64 -68.19
CA LEU A 536 -30.25 -13.17 -68.77
C LEU A 536 -30.52 -13.58 -70.24
N LYS A 537 -29.71 -14.48 -70.82
CA LYS A 537 -29.96 -15.06 -72.16
C LYS A 537 -31.21 -15.95 -72.12
N GLY A 538 -32.06 -15.81 -73.15
CA GLY A 538 -33.30 -16.55 -73.29
C GLY A 538 -33.14 -17.82 -74.12
N TYR A 539 -33.75 -18.91 -73.65
CA TYR A 539 -33.70 -20.23 -74.28
C TYR A 539 -35.12 -20.73 -74.55
N LYS A 540 -35.27 -21.50 -75.63
CA LYS A 540 -36.57 -22.02 -76.10
C LYS A 540 -36.96 -23.33 -75.40
N GLU A 541 -36.00 -24.06 -74.82
CA GLU A 541 -36.21 -25.36 -74.19
C GLU A 541 -35.47 -25.46 -72.85
N LEU A 542 -36.03 -26.18 -71.88
CA LEU A 542 -35.43 -26.32 -70.54
C LEU A 542 -34.08 -27.04 -70.56
N SER A 543 -33.90 -28.01 -71.46
CA SER A 543 -32.65 -28.75 -71.66
C SER A 543 -31.48 -27.85 -72.09
N THR A 544 -31.75 -26.88 -72.97
CA THR A 544 -30.76 -25.89 -73.42
C THR A 544 -30.45 -24.85 -72.34
N LEU A 545 -31.44 -24.45 -71.53
CA LEU A 545 -31.19 -23.63 -70.35
C LEU A 545 -30.36 -24.38 -69.29
N GLN A 546 -30.65 -25.65 -69.03
CA GLN A 546 -30.00 -26.43 -67.97
C GLN A 546 -28.53 -26.74 -68.29
N SER A 547 -28.21 -27.08 -69.54
CA SER A 547 -26.83 -27.21 -70.02
C SER A 547 -26.08 -25.88 -69.98
N HIS A 548 -26.73 -24.78 -70.36
CA HIS A 548 -26.14 -23.46 -70.23
C HIS A 548 -25.92 -23.03 -68.77
N ALA A 549 -26.88 -23.25 -67.87
CA ALA A 549 -26.76 -22.91 -66.46
C ALA A 549 -25.61 -23.67 -65.78
N ALA A 550 -25.40 -24.94 -66.14
CA ALA A 550 -24.25 -25.72 -65.67
C ALA A 550 -22.90 -25.11 -66.10
N PHE A 551 -22.83 -24.57 -67.33
CA PHE A 551 -21.63 -23.88 -67.81
C PHE A 551 -21.49 -22.46 -67.21
N CYS A 552 -22.60 -21.74 -67.05
CA CYS A 552 -22.65 -20.36 -66.58
C CYS A 552 -22.40 -20.24 -65.07
N MET A 553 -22.60 -21.31 -64.29
CA MET A 553 -22.17 -21.39 -62.88
C MET A 553 -20.67 -21.71 -62.71
N GLY A 554 -19.98 -22.15 -63.77
CA GLY A 554 -18.56 -22.52 -63.75
C GLY A 554 -17.61 -21.43 -64.24
N THR A 555 -18.14 -20.26 -64.57
CA THR A 555 -17.38 -19.06 -64.94
C THR A 555 -17.71 -17.97 -63.93
N GLU A 556 -16.91 -17.87 -62.86
CA GLU A 556 -16.77 -16.62 -62.11
C GLU A 556 -16.06 -15.56 -62.96
#